data_AF-A0A4Q4VV47-F1
#
_entry.id   AF-A0A4Q4VV47-F1
#
_cell.length_a   1.000
_cell.length_b   1.000
_cell.length_c   1.000
_cell.angle_alpha   90.00
_cell.angle_beta   90.00
_cell.angle_gamma   90.00
#
_symmetry.space_group_name_H-M   'P 1'
#
loop_
_entity.id
_entity.type
_entity.pdbx_description
1 polymer ?
#
loop_
_entity_poly.entity_id
_entity_poly.type
_entity_poly.pdbx_seq_one_letter_code
_entity_poly.pdbx_strand_id
1 'polypeptide(L)'
;MAGRENAGDVIASTTVPASTLTPGGGGIAPAPAYSIEDYKIEIAPAAAADDAPFVDRLARIVNEVYVETEVGIWRDGYQRTSAAEVAELIRAGELAVAYLANGNGNSSSISNKSDTNNDEDNNTLRIQPQPQPVGCVCIKRLPCGGDSDGGGSGKMGEFGMLSLDGMHRGGGLGRAMVRFAEDRCRGWGLTTVELELLFPTAFEHAFKARLSRWYARMGYEEVCLRPFANDFPRLAPLLAGPCEYRIFEKRLV
;
A
#
# COMPACT_ATOMS: atom_id res chain seq x y z
N MET A 1 -41.61 -15.99 -51.61
CA MET A 1 -40.18 -15.91 -51.27
C MET A 1 -40.02 -14.67 -50.39
N ALA A 2 -40.37 -14.77 -49.10
CA ALA A 2 -39.51 -15.20 -47.98
C ALA A 2 -38.53 -14.08 -47.61
N GLY A 3 -38.45 -13.55 -46.40
CA GLY A 3 -39.08 -13.81 -45.11
C GLY A 3 -38.55 -12.76 -44.10
N ARG A 4 -39.29 -12.56 -43.00
CA ARG A 4 -39.01 -11.64 -41.88
C ARG A 4 -37.72 -12.01 -41.12
N GLU A 5 -37.14 -11.09 -40.33
CA GLU A 5 -37.05 -11.14 -38.84
C GLU A 5 -36.08 -10.08 -38.25
N ASN A 6 -36.51 -9.48 -37.13
CA ASN A 6 -35.72 -8.69 -36.16
C ASN A 6 -35.01 -9.65 -35.20
N ALA A 7 -33.82 -9.30 -34.67
CA ALA A 7 -33.42 -9.46 -33.26
C ALA A 7 -31.92 -9.18 -33.03
N GLY A 8 -31.61 -8.54 -31.90
CA GLY A 8 -30.57 -9.04 -30.99
C GLY A 8 -29.15 -8.47 -31.13
N ASP A 9 -28.82 -7.57 -30.21
CA ASP A 9 -27.64 -7.66 -29.34
C ASP A 9 -26.43 -8.48 -29.85
N VAL A 10 -25.33 -7.80 -30.19
CA VAL A 10 -24.00 -8.43 -30.26
C VAL A 10 -23.08 -7.67 -29.32
N ILE A 11 -23.21 -8.01 -28.05
CA ILE A 11 -22.13 -8.13 -27.08
C ILE A 11 -20.88 -8.75 -27.73
N ALA A 12 -19.98 -7.92 -28.25
CA ALA A 12 -18.63 -8.35 -28.57
C ALA A 12 -17.84 -8.49 -27.26
N SER A 13 -18.03 -9.65 -26.65
CA SER A 13 -17.19 -10.26 -25.63
C SER A 13 -15.71 -10.11 -26.01
N THR A 14 -15.07 -9.06 -25.50
CA THR A 14 -13.61 -8.97 -25.49
C THR A 14 -13.16 -9.56 -24.16
N THR A 15 -12.77 -10.83 -24.25
CA THR A 15 -12.15 -11.62 -23.19
C THR A 15 -11.17 -10.78 -22.39
N VAL A 16 -11.51 -10.62 -21.11
CA VAL A 16 -10.69 -9.99 -20.08
C VAL A 16 -9.52 -10.91 -19.78
N PRO A 17 -8.24 -10.52 -19.96
CA PRO A 17 -7.17 -11.23 -19.29
C PRO A 17 -7.10 -10.71 -17.85
N ALA A 18 -7.41 -11.61 -16.91
CA ALA A 18 -7.30 -11.40 -15.48
C ALA A 18 -5.83 -11.29 -15.04
N SER A 19 -5.15 -10.18 -15.33
CA SER A 19 -3.80 -9.92 -14.80
C SER A 19 -3.88 -9.19 -13.45
N THR A 20 -4.54 -9.86 -12.51
CA THR A 20 -4.12 -9.98 -11.10
C THR A 20 -3.74 -11.43 -10.76
N LEU A 21 -3.66 -12.32 -11.77
CA LEU A 21 -3.01 -13.63 -11.64
C LEU A 21 -1.50 -13.49 -11.90
N THR A 22 -0.75 -14.15 -11.02
CA THR A 22 0.70 -14.41 -11.01
C THR A 22 1.24 -14.79 -12.39
N PRO A 23 2.51 -14.46 -12.74
CA PRO A 23 3.23 -15.20 -13.78
C PRO A 23 3.35 -16.66 -13.34
N GLY A 24 2.59 -17.56 -13.97
CA GLY A 24 2.79 -18.99 -13.84
C GLY A 24 3.94 -19.42 -14.73
N GLY A 25 5.03 -19.91 -14.13
CA GLY A 25 6.11 -20.55 -14.89
C GLY A 25 7.47 -20.60 -14.21
N GLY A 26 7.54 -21.08 -12.96
CA GLY A 26 8.82 -21.35 -12.30
C GLY A 26 8.69 -21.72 -10.83
N GLY A 27 8.12 -22.88 -10.51
CA GLY A 27 8.35 -23.60 -9.25
C GLY A 27 8.17 -22.88 -7.90
N ILE A 28 7.44 -21.78 -7.81
CA ILE A 28 7.14 -21.10 -6.53
C ILE A 28 5.76 -21.54 -6.06
N ALA A 29 5.69 -22.04 -4.82
CA ALA A 29 4.45 -22.46 -4.17
C ALA A 29 3.37 -21.35 -4.23
N PRO A 30 2.08 -21.69 -4.37
CA PRO A 30 1.02 -20.69 -4.37
C PRO A 30 1.06 -19.87 -3.08
N ALA A 31 0.92 -18.54 -3.19
CA ALA A 31 0.87 -17.66 -2.03
C ALA A 31 -0.25 -18.10 -1.08
N PRO A 32 -0.01 -18.13 0.25
CA PRO A 32 -1.04 -18.47 1.22
C PRO A 32 -2.25 -17.53 1.10
N ALA A 33 -3.44 -18.11 1.14
CA ALA A 33 -4.69 -17.36 1.12
C ALA A 33 -4.94 -16.74 2.50
N TYR A 34 -4.57 -15.48 2.68
CA TYR A 34 -4.86 -14.71 3.88
C TYR A 34 -6.19 -13.97 3.76
N SER A 35 -6.99 -14.01 4.82
CA SER A 35 -8.18 -13.19 5.00
C SER A 35 -7.82 -11.87 5.66
N ILE A 36 -8.68 -10.85 5.57
CA ILE A 36 -8.40 -9.55 6.18
C ILE A 36 -8.27 -9.63 7.72
N GLU A 37 -8.96 -10.60 8.33
CA GLU A 37 -8.94 -10.86 9.77
C GLU A 37 -7.59 -11.39 10.27
N ASP A 38 -6.75 -11.89 9.36
CA ASP A 38 -5.38 -12.33 9.66
C ASP A 38 -4.41 -11.15 9.82
N TYR A 39 -4.89 -9.91 9.67
CA TYR A 39 -4.06 -8.72 9.74
C TYR A 39 -4.47 -7.79 10.86
N LYS A 40 -3.46 -7.22 11.50
CA LYS A 40 -3.59 -6.08 12.41
C LYS A 40 -2.96 -4.85 11.75
N ILE A 41 -3.67 -3.73 11.73
CA ILE A 41 -3.16 -2.44 11.23
C ILE A 41 -3.14 -1.47 12.40
N GLU A 42 -1.99 -0.87 12.67
CA GLU A 42 -1.83 0.12 13.73
C GLU A 42 -0.75 1.15 13.41
N ILE A 43 -0.76 2.28 14.10
CA ILE A 43 0.36 3.23 14.05
C ILE A 43 1.54 2.57 14.77
N ALA A 44 2.70 2.51 14.08
CA ALA A 44 3.91 1.96 14.67
C ALA A 44 4.27 2.77 15.94
N PRO A 45 4.54 2.11 17.08
CA PRO A 45 4.95 2.82 18.29
C PRO A 45 6.31 3.48 18.05
N ALA A 46 6.53 4.67 18.60
CA ALA A 46 7.77 5.43 18.38
C ALA A 46 9.05 4.64 18.75
N ALA A 47 8.98 3.76 19.76
CA ALA A 47 10.08 2.88 20.17
C ALA A 47 10.51 1.89 19.08
N ALA A 48 9.63 1.53 18.13
CA ALA A 48 9.97 0.66 17.01
C ALA A 48 10.93 1.33 16.01
N ALA A 49 11.11 2.65 16.06
CA ALA A 49 12.08 3.36 15.23
C ALA A 49 13.54 3.04 15.58
N ASP A 50 13.79 2.49 16.77
CA ASP A 50 15.12 2.10 17.23
C ASP A 50 15.37 0.58 17.05
N ASP A 51 14.38 -0.17 16.56
CA ASP A 51 14.50 -1.56 16.16
C ASP A 51 14.99 -1.64 14.70
N ALA A 52 16.31 -1.74 14.53
CA ALA A 52 16.93 -1.76 13.20
C ALA A 52 16.38 -2.88 12.29
N PRO A 53 16.29 -4.16 12.72
CA PRO A 53 15.64 -5.20 11.92
C PRO A 53 14.22 -4.87 11.45
N PHE A 54 13.40 -4.24 12.30
CA PHE A 54 12.04 -3.83 11.96
C PHE A 54 12.02 -2.73 10.89
N VAL A 55 12.82 -1.68 11.10
CA VAL A 55 12.92 -0.54 10.19
C VAL A 55 13.50 -0.96 8.84
N ASP A 56 14.56 -1.77 8.84
CA ASP A 56 15.19 -2.30 7.63
C ASP A 56 14.20 -3.15 6.82
N ARG A 57 13.38 -3.96 7.50
CA ARG A 57 12.36 -4.77 6.85
C ARG A 57 11.32 -3.89 6.15
N LEU A 58 10.85 -2.83 6.79
CA LEU A 58 9.88 -1.91 6.19
C LEU A 58 10.48 -1.15 5.00
N ALA A 59 11.70 -0.63 5.13
CA ALA A 59 12.39 0.05 4.04
C ALA A 59 12.58 -0.89 2.83
N ARG A 60 12.94 -2.16 3.08
CA ARG A 60 13.03 -3.19 2.04
C ARG A 60 11.69 -3.41 1.32
N ILE A 61 10.60 -3.62 2.07
CA ILE A 61 9.26 -3.81 1.48
C ILE A 61 8.87 -2.62 0.60
N VAL A 62 9.05 -1.39 1.08
CA VAL A 62 8.74 -0.18 0.30
C VAL A 62 9.57 -0.14 -0.98
N ASN A 63 10.89 -0.31 -0.89
CA ASN A 63 11.75 -0.23 -2.06
C ASN A 63 11.44 -1.33 -3.09
N GLU A 64 11.17 -2.57 -2.66
CA GLU A 64 10.77 -3.67 -3.55
C GLU A 64 9.45 -3.38 -4.27
N VAL A 65 8.45 -2.89 -3.55
CA VAL A 65 7.16 -2.49 -4.13
C VAL A 65 7.35 -1.38 -5.17
N TYR A 66 8.15 -0.36 -4.86
CA TYR A 66 8.32 0.79 -5.75
C TYR A 66 9.19 0.48 -6.98
N VAL A 67 10.17 -0.43 -6.87
CA VAL A 67 10.91 -0.96 -8.04
C VAL A 67 9.96 -1.64 -9.02
N GLU A 68 9.04 -2.47 -8.51
CA GLU A 68 8.06 -3.18 -9.34
C GLU A 68 7.01 -2.22 -9.95
N THR A 69 6.51 -1.29 -9.15
CA THR A 69 5.32 -0.48 -9.47
C THR A 69 5.62 0.85 -10.16
N GLU A 70 6.89 1.26 -10.20
CA GLU A 70 7.38 2.47 -10.88
C GLU A 70 8.44 2.13 -11.95
N VAL A 71 8.35 0.94 -12.53
CA VAL A 71 9.24 0.47 -13.60
C VAL A 71 9.30 1.48 -14.76
N GLY A 72 10.52 1.88 -15.12
CA GLY A 72 10.76 2.85 -16.20
C GLY A 72 10.46 4.32 -15.86
N ILE A 73 10.05 4.64 -14.62
CA ILE A 73 9.86 6.03 -14.18
C ILE A 73 11.18 6.64 -13.71
N TRP A 74 11.94 5.89 -12.90
CA TRP A 74 13.21 6.33 -12.32
C TRP A 74 14.40 5.72 -13.03
N ARG A 75 15.55 6.39 -12.94
CA ARG A 75 16.84 5.82 -13.36
C ARG A 75 17.26 4.70 -12.42
N ASP A 76 18.11 3.82 -12.93
CA ASP A 76 18.66 2.70 -12.16
C ASP A 76 19.35 3.18 -10.88
N GLY A 77 19.13 2.44 -9.79
CA GLY A 77 19.70 2.74 -8.47
C GLY A 77 18.90 3.72 -7.62
N TYR A 78 17.79 4.28 -8.12
CA TYR A 78 16.88 5.06 -7.28
C TYR A 78 16.25 4.20 -6.19
N GLN A 79 16.26 4.71 -4.95
CA GLN A 79 15.56 4.12 -3.81
C GLN A 79 14.45 5.06 -3.38
N ARG A 80 13.28 4.50 -3.05
CA ARG A 80 12.12 5.28 -2.63
C ARG A 80 12.28 5.81 -1.22
N THR A 81 12.95 5.05 -0.36
CA THR A 81 13.14 5.38 1.05
C THR A 81 14.37 4.67 1.60
N SER A 82 14.84 5.12 2.75
CA SER A 82 15.90 4.51 3.54
C SER A 82 15.40 4.08 4.92
N ALA A 83 16.18 3.26 5.63
CA ALA A 83 15.88 2.91 7.01
C ALA A 83 15.79 4.15 7.92
N ALA A 84 16.69 5.13 7.70
CA ALA A 84 16.68 6.38 8.46
C ALA A 84 15.35 7.15 8.28
N GLU A 85 14.89 7.31 7.04
CA GLU A 85 13.61 7.98 6.74
C GLU A 85 12.41 7.21 7.31
N VAL A 86 12.40 5.88 7.21
CA VAL A 86 11.36 5.05 7.83
C VAL A 86 11.33 5.25 9.35
N ALA A 87 12.49 5.27 10.01
CA ALA A 87 12.57 5.52 11.44
C ALA A 87 12.07 6.92 11.82
N GLU A 88 12.36 7.94 11.01
CA GLU A 88 11.82 9.30 11.20
C GLU A 88 10.29 9.34 11.09
N LEU A 89 9.70 8.68 10.08
CA LEU A 89 8.25 8.58 9.92
C LEU A 89 7.59 7.86 11.11
N ILE A 90 8.23 6.82 11.66
CA ILE A 90 7.75 6.12 12.86
C ILE A 90 7.81 7.05 14.08
N ARG A 91 8.93 7.77 14.29
CA ARG A 91 9.06 8.72 15.41
C ARG A 91 8.04 9.84 15.33
N ALA A 92 7.69 10.29 14.13
CA ALA A 92 6.66 11.29 13.88
C ALA A 92 5.22 10.76 14.12
N GLY A 93 5.04 9.44 14.27
CA GLY A 93 3.72 8.82 14.40
C GLY A 93 2.92 8.86 13.09
N GLU A 94 3.63 8.94 11.95
CA GLU A 94 3.08 9.10 10.61
C GLU A 94 3.06 7.78 9.83
N LEU A 95 3.60 6.69 10.37
CA LEU A 95 3.64 5.39 9.70
C LEU A 95 2.66 4.39 10.33
N ALA A 96 1.62 4.03 9.59
CA ALA A 96 0.78 2.88 9.92
C ALA A 96 1.39 1.61 9.29
N VAL A 97 1.44 0.54 10.08
CA VAL A 97 2.03 -0.74 9.69
C VAL A 97 0.97 -1.84 9.75
N ALA A 98 0.97 -2.67 8.72
CA ALA A 98 0.20 -3.90 8.69
C ALA A 98 1.08 -5.06 9.17
N TYR A 99 0.53 -5.84 10.09
CA TYR A 99 1.15 -7.00 10.69
C TYR A 99 0.34 -8.23 10.35
N LEU A 100 1.01 -9.34 10.03
CA LEU A 100 0.33 -10.62 10.02
C LEU A 100 0.08 -11.02 11.47
N ALA A 101 -1.19 -11.09 11.88
CA ALA A 101 -1.56 -11.68 13.14
C ALA A 101 -1.09 -13.13 13.13
N ASN A 102 -0.41 -13.58 14.17
CA ASN A 102 -0.05 -15.00 14.31
C ASN A 102 -1.33 -15.83 14.50
N GLY A 103 -2.02 -16.14 13.42
CA GLY A 103 -3.24 -16.95 13.36
C GLY A 103 -2.97 -18.28 12.69
N ASN A 104 -3.05 -19.36 13.47
CA ASN A 104 -2.97 -20.76 13.05
C ASN A 104 -1.75 -21.16 12.20
N GLY A 105 -0.68 -21.55 12.90
CA GLY A 105 0.03 -22.74 12.45
C GLY A 105 -1.00 -23.85 12.28
N ASN A 106 -1.06 -24.47 11.11
CA ASN A 106 -1.73 -25.75 10.94
C ASN A 106 -1.03 -26.76 11.85
N SER A 107 -1.39 -26.76 13.13
CA SER A 107 -1.19 -27.87 14.03
C SER A 107 -2.16 -28.94 13.57
N SER A 108 -1.76 -29.72 12.57
CA SER A 108 -2.26 -31.08 12.42
C SER A 108 -1.84 -31.82 13.69
N SER A 109 -2.66 -31.71 14.72
CA SER A 109 -2.57 -32.47 15.96
C SER A 109 -2.81 -33.93 15.64
N ILE A 110 -1.79 -34.61 15.12
CA ILE A 110 -1.67 -36.05 15.25
C ILE A 110 -1.37 -36.29 16.72
N SER A 111 -2.43 -36.56 17.47
CA SER A 111 -2.38 -37.00 18.85
C SER A 111 -1.70 -38.38 18.90
N ASN A 112 -0.39 -38.40 19.09
CA ASN A 112 0.30 -39.57 19.63
C ASN A 112 0.45 -39.37 21.13
N LYS A 113 -0.37 -40.12 21.88
CA LYS A 113 -0.13 -40.43 23.29
C LYS A 113 1.16 -41.24 23.40
N SER A 114 2.09 -40.79 24.23
CA SER A 114 2.77 -41.67 25.17
C SER A 114 3.44 -40.86 26.27
N ASP A 115 3.16 -41.26 27.51
CA ASP A 115 3.61 -40.68 28.77
C ASP A 115 5.14 -40.76 28.95
N THR A 116 5.73 -39.76 29.60
CA THR A 116 6.59 -39.91 30.81
C THR A 116 7.19 -38.55 31.23
N ASN A 117 7.19 -38.32 32.54
CA ASN A 117 7.67 -37.11 33.22
C ASN A 117 9.20 -36.95 33.14
N ASN A 118 9.67 -35.71 33.10
CA ASN A 118 10.59 -35.15 34.11
C ASN A 118 10.78 -33.64 33.92
N ASP A 119 10.71 -32.92 35.03
CA ASP A 119 11.00 -31.50 35.18
C ASP A 119 12.49 -31.21 34.95
N GLU A 120 12.82 -30.19 34.16
CA GLU A 120 13.96 -29.32 34.41
C GLU A 120 13.82 -27.99 33.65
N ASP A 121 13.53 -26.97 34.46
CA ASP A 121 13.93 -25.56 34.36
C ASP A 121 14.55 -25.07 33.04
N ASN A 122 13.76 -24.34 32.25
CA ASN A 122 14.27 -23.20 31.50
C ASN A 122 13.14 -22.22 31.22
N ASN A 123 12.95 -21.28 32.14
CA ASN A 123 12.16 -20.07 31.95
C ASN A 123 12.82 -19.16 30.87
N THR A 124 12.80 -19.63 29.63
CA THR A 124 12.82 -18.74 28.48
C THR A 124 11.46 -18.07 28.48
N LEU A 125 11.40 -16.80 28.92
CA LEU A 125 10.32 -15.91 28.52
C LEU A 125 10.11 -16.18 27.04
N ARG A 126 8.97 -16.78 26.68
CA ARG A 126 8.55 -16.89 25.30
C ARG A 126 8.34 -15.45 24.85
N ILE A 127 9.41 -14.81 24.38
CA ILE A 127 9.34 -13.59 23.59
C ILE A 127 8.44 -14.02 22.45
N GLN A 128 7.15 -13.67 22.54
CA GLN A 128 6.27 -13.85 21.40
C GLN A 128 6.98 -13.10 20.26
N PRO A 129 7.33 -13.78 19.16
CA PRO A 129 8.00 -13.09 18.06
C PRO A 129 7.11 -11.91 17.70
N GLN A 130 7.69 -10.71 17.74
CA GLN A 130 6.98 -9.49 17.37
C GLN A 130 6.28 -9.76 16.04
N PRO A 131 4.98 -9.44 15.91
CA PRO A 131 4.23 -9.80 14.73
C PRO A 131 4.95 -9.19 13.51
N GLN A 132 5.09 -9.98 12.44
CA GLN A 132 5.96 -9.61 11.33
C GLN A 132 5.30 -8.49 10.50
N PRO A 133 6.00 -7.37 10.23
CA PRO A 133 5.45 -6.34 9.35
C PRO A 133 5.40 -6.84 7.91
N VAL A 134 4.24 -6.67 7.28
CA VAL A 134 3.95 -7.10 5.90
C VAL A 134 3.66 -5.92 4.97
N GLY A 135 3.57 -4.70 5.51
CA GLY A 135 3.37 -3.49 4.73
C GLY A 135 3.19 -2.25 5.57
N CYS A 136 3.17 -1.08 4.92
CA CYS A 136 2.98 0.21 5.57
C CYS A 136 2.23 1.21 4.68
N VAL A 137 1.71 2.26 5.31
CA VAL A 137 1.20 3.48 4.67
C VAL A 137 1.60 4.67 5.53
N CYS A 138 2.11 5.72 4.89
CA CYS A 138 2.43 6.98 5.55
C CYS A 138 1.19 7.89 5.53
N ILE A 139 0.87 8.54 6.64
CA ILE A 139 -0.32 9.37 6.85
C ILE A 139 0.11 10.66 7.56
N LYS A 140 -0.19 11.82 6.97
CA LYS A 140 0.23 13.13 7.48
C LYS A 140 -0.91 14.12 7.50
N ARG A 141 -0.72 15.20 8.26
CA ARG A 141 -1.58 16.38 8.19
C ARG A 141 -0.97 17.36 7.20
N LEU A 142 -1.76 17.83 6.24
CA LEU A 142 -1.34 18.95 5.41
C LEU A 142 -1.58 20.25 6.17
N PRO A 143 -0.65 21.23 6.08
CA PRO A 143 -0.87 22.54 6.66
C PRO A 143 -2.12 23.16 6.00
N CYS A 144 -2.99 23.76 6.82
CA CYS A 144 -4.05 24.60 6.30
C CYS A 144 -3.39 25.72 5.48
N GLY A 145 -3.75 25.86 4.21
CA GLY A 145 -3.19 26.86 3.32
C GLY A 145 -3.34 28.25 3.94
N GLY A 146 -2.22 28.94 4.13
CA GLY A 146 -2.21 30.31 4.64
C GLY A 146 -2.98 31.22 3.70
N ASP A 147 -3.84 32.05 4.28
CA ASP A 147 -4.73 33.00 3.62
C ASP A 147 -4.09 33.71 2.41
N SER A 148 -4.48 33.28 1.21
CA SER A 148 -4.31 34.03 -0.04
C SER A 148 -5.37 33.52 -1.03
N ASP A 149 -6.44 34.29 -1.16
CA ASP A 149 -7.62 34.07 -2.02
C ASP A 149 -8.57 32.92 -1.65
N GLY A 150 -9.48 33.20 -0.70
CA GLY A 150 -10.94 32.98 -0.85
C GLY A 150 -11.52 31.60 -1.22
N GLY A 151 -10.71 30.57 -1.38
CA GLY A 151 -11.11 29.19 -1.64
C GLY A 151 -10.73 28.35 -0.42
N GLY A 152 -11.75 27.80 0.27
CA GLY A 152 -11.60 27.21 1.59
C GLY A 152 -10.42 26.24 1.71
N SER A 153 -9.40 26.65 2.48
CA SER A 153 -8.37 25.76 3.02
C SER A 153 -9.05 24.72 3.90
N GLY A 154 -9.45 23.60 3.30
CA GLY A 154 -9.98 22.45 4.03
C GLY A 154 -8.94 21.91 5.02
N LYS A 155 -9.41 21.31 6.12
CA LYS A 155 -8.54 20.51 6.98
C LYS A 155 -8.20 19.22 6.24
N MET A 156 -7.01 19.14 5.68
CA MET A 156 -6.60 18.07 4.78
C MET A 156 -5.56 17.15 5.43
N GLY A 157 -5.70 15.85 5.15
CA GLY A 157 -4.66 14.87 5.41
C GLY A 157 -4.12 14.36 4.08
N GLU A 158 -2.91 13.83 4.08
CA GLU A 158 -2.39 13.08 2.95
C GLU A 158 -2.06 11.66 3.39
N PHE A 159 -2.14 10.72 2.46
CA PHE A 159 -1.45 9.45 2.61
C PHE A 159 -0.64 9.10 1.37
N GLY A 160 0.46 8.39 1.61
CA GLY A 160 1.38 7.96 0.58
C GLY A 160 2.16 6.74 1.03
N MET A 161 3.14 6.32 0.23
CA MET A 161 4.00 5.18 0.56
C MET A 161 3.21 3.88 0.85
N LEU A 162 2.02 3.71 0.26
CA LEU A 162 1.21 2.50 0.44
C LEU A 162 1.95 1.29 -0.18
N SER A 163 2.50 0.45 0.68
CA SER A 163 3.44 -0.61 0.28
C SER A 163 3.08 -1.90 0.98
N LEU A 164 2.84 -2.97 0.20
CA LEU A 164 2.54 -4.31 0.71
C LEU A 164 3.51 -5.32 0.11
N ASP A 165 4.05 -6.19 0.96
CA ASP A 165 4.79 -7.37 0.53
C ASP A 165 3.93 -8.19 -0.46
N GLY A 166 4.57 -8.66 -1.54
CA GLY A 166 3.89 -9.29 -2.68
C GLY A 166 3.01 -10.47 -2.28
N MET A 167 3.39 -11.21 -1.23
CA MET A 167 2.66 -12.37 -0.72
C MET A 167 1.34 -12.02 -0.02
N HIS A 168 1.13 -10.74 0.30
CA HIS A 168 -0.03 -10.25 1.07
C HIS A 168 -0.96 -9.35 0.23
N ARG A 169 -0.73 -9.27 -1.08
CA ARG A 169 -1.57 -8.51 -2.02
C ARG A 169 -2.77 -9.33 -2.48
N GLY A 170 -3.80 -8.68 -3.02
CA GLY A 170 -4.99 -9.34 -3.57
C GLY A 170 -6.05 -9.79 -2.54
N GLY A 171 -5.72 -9.88 -1.25
CA GLY A 171 -6.65 -10.25 -0.16
C GLY A 171 -7.45 -9.09 0.46
N GLY A 172 -7.47 -7.91 -0.17
CA GLY A 172 -8.18 -6.73 0.35
C GLY A 172 -7.41 -5.88 1.38
N LEU A 173 -6.23 -6.31 1.83
CA LEU A 173 -5.38 -5.59 2.77
C LEU A 173 -5.09 -4.14 2.34
N GLY A 174 -4.76 -3.90 1.07
CA GLY A 174 -4.51 -2.54 0.57
C GLY A 174 -5.71 -1.60 0.74
N ARG A 175 -6.94 -2.11 0.55
CA ARG A 175 -8.15 -1.33 0.79
C ARG A 175 -8.34 -1.04 2.28
N ALA A 176 -8.02 -2.01 3.14
CA ALA A 176 -8.09 -1.83 4.59
C ALA A 176 -7.07 -0.80 5.08
N MET A 177 -5.86 -0.75 4.51
CA MET A 177 -4.87 0.28 4.84
C MET A 177 -5.32 1.68 4.43
N VAL A 178 -5.93 1.83 3.25
CA VAL A 178 -6.52 3.12 2.83
C VAL A 178 -7.64 3.55 3.76
N ARG A 179 -8.53 2.62 4.15
CA ARG A 179 -9.59 2.90 5.14
C ARG A 179 -9.01 3.32 6.50
N PHE A 180 -7.95 2.66 6.96
CA PHE A 180 -7.26 3.04 8.19
C PHE A 180 -6.71 4.46 8.10
N ALA A 181 -6.12 4.84 6.96
CA ALA A 181 -5.64 6.21 6.72
C ALA A 181 -6.78 7.23 6.73
N GLU A 182 -7.90 6.93 6.07
CA GLU A 182 -9.11 7.76 6.08
C GLU A 182 -9.65 7.95 7.51
N ASP A 183 -9.77 6.87 8.28
CA ASP A 183 -10.28 6.90 9.66
C ASP A 183 -9.33 7.65 10.61
N ARG A 184 -8.02 7.53 10.37
CA ARG A 184 -7.02 8.33 11.10
C ARG A 184 -7.21 9.82 10.84
N CYS A 185 -7.44 10.20 9.59
CA CYS A 185 -7.72 11.58 9.20
C CYS A 185 -9.04 12.08 9.81
N ARG A 186 -10.11 11.26 9.81
CA ARG A 186 -11.36 11.57 10.52
C ARG A 186 -11.12 11.79 12.02
N GLY A 187 -10.30 10.95 12.64
CA GLY A 187 -9.93 11.08 14.05
C GLY A 187 -9.14 12.36 14.37
N TRP A 188 -8.53 12.99 13.37
CA TRP A 188 -7.91 14.31 13.48
C TRP A 188 -8.86 15.48 13.16
N GLY A 189 -10.12 15.20 12.84
CA GLY A 189 -11.10 16.21 12.42
C GLY A 189 -10.83 16.78 11.03
N LEU A 190 -10.11 16.05 10.19
CA LEU A 190 -9.86 16.40 8.79
C LEU A 190 -11.08 16.01 7.95
N THR A 191 -11.39 16.83 6.96
CA THR A 191 -12.60 16.68 6.13
C THR A 191 -12.30 16.12 4.75
N THR A 192 -11.03 16.10 4.37
CA THR A 192 -10.56 15.66 3.05
C THR A 192 -9.26 14.89 3.24
N VAL A 193 -9.07 13.85 2.45
CA VAL A 193 -7.78 13.17 2.33
C VAL A 193 -7.30 13.22 0.89
N GLU A 194 -6.01 13.45 0.72
CA GLU A 194 -5.31 13.56 -0.54
C GLU A 194 -4.32 12.40 -0.73
N LEU A 195 -4.09 12.01 -1.98
CA LEU A 195 -2.94 11.20 -2.37
C LEU A 195 -2.39 11.68 -3.71
N GLU A 196 -1.10 11.44 -3.92
CA GLU A 196 -0.40 11.79 -5.16
C GLU A 196 0.07 10.55 -5.90
N LEU A 197 -0.08 10.56 -7.23
CA LEU A 197 0.48 9.54 -8.12
C LEU A 197 1.38 10.16 -9.18
N LEU A 198 2.61 9.67 -9.26
CA LEU A 198 3.57 10.00 -10.32
C LEU A 198 3.29 9.19 -11.59
N PHE A 199 3.19 9.89 -12.72
CA PHE A 199 2.97 9.31 -14.05
C PHE A 199 4.08 9.73 -15.02
N PRO A 200 4.68 8.79 -15.77
CA PRO A 200 5.48 9.13 -16.94
C PRO A 200 4.56 9.64 -18.05
N THR A 201 5.01 10.68 -18.74
CA THR A 201 4.26 11.28 -19.87
C THR A 201 4.70 10.70 -21.22
N ALA A 202 5.87 10.05 -21.26
CA ALA A 202 6.44 9.47 -22.48
C ALA A 202 5.80 8.11 -22.88
N PHE A 203 5.11 7.42 -21.97
CA PHE A 203 4.48 6.13 -22.22
C PHE A 203 3.32 5.86 -21.27
N GLU A 204 2.42 4.95 -21.65
CA GLU A 204 1.34 4.51 -20.76
C GLU A 204 1.87 3.52 -19.71
N HIS A 205 1.77 3.90 -18.43
CA HIS A 205 2.15 3.02 -17.33
C HIS A 205 0.94 2.20 -16.85
N ALA A 206 0.77 1.00 -17.39
CA ALA A 206 -0.42 0.15 -17.16
C ALA A 206 -0.76 -0.07 -15.68
N PHE A 207 0.24 -0.21 -14.80
CA PHE A 207 0.00 -0.33 -13.35
C PHE A 207 -0.62 0.94 -12.77
N LYS A 208 -0.12 2.14 -13.11
CA LYS A 208 -0.63 3.41 -12.60
C LYS A 208 -2.03 3.70 -13.14
N ALA A 209 -2.32 3.32 -14.38
CA ALA A 209 -3.67 3.39 -14.94
C ALA A 209 -4.66 2.49 -14.17
N ARG A 210 -4.27 1.28 -13.78
CA ARG A 210 -5.09 0.40 -12.93
C ARG A 210 -5.24 0.97 -11.51
N LEU A 211 -4.16 1.53 -10.95
CA LEU A 211 -4.14 2.12 -9.62
C LEU A 211 -5.06 3.35 -9.52
N SER A 212 -5.04 4.24 -10.52
CA SER A 212 -5.96 5.38 -10.62
C SER A 212 -7.42 4.91 -10.63
N ARG A 213 -7.78 3.91 -11.46
CA ARG A 213 -9.13 3.33 -11.45
C ARG A 213 -9.49 2.68 -10.11
N TRP A 214 -8.52 2.13 -9.39
CA TRP A 214 -8.75 1.56 -8.06
C TRP A 214 -9.08 2.62 -7.02
N TYR A 215 -8.36 3.75 -7.01
CA TYR A 215 -8.69 4.90 -6.17
C TYR A 215 -10.04 5.53 -6.54
N ALA A 216 -10.34 5.66 -7.84
CA ALA A 216 -11.65 6.12 -8.30
C ALA A 216 -12.81 5.29 -7.75
N ARG A 217 -12.69 3.96 -7.73
CA ARG A 217 -13.69 3.06 -7.12
C ARG A 217 -13.81 3.22 -5.59
N MET A 218 -12.81 3.80 -4.94
CA MET A 218 -12.85 4.12 -3.51
C MET A 218 -13.39 5.53 -3.24
N GLY A 219 -13.78 6.28 -4.27
CA GLY A 219 -14.36 7.62 -4.18
C GLY A 219 -13.33 8.75 -4.21
N TYR A 220 -12.12 8.49 -4.71
CA TYR A 220 -11.13 9.52 -4.96
C TYR A 220 -11.30 10.11 -6.35
N GLU A 221 -11.25 11.43 -6.45
CA GLU A 221 -11.38 12.18 -7.69
C GLU A 221 -10.06 12.87 -8.02
N GLU A 222 -9.65 12.84 -9.29
CA GLU A 222 -8.48 13.61 -9.74
C GLU A 222 -8.85 15.09 -9.76
N VAL A 223 -8.17 15.90 -8.94
CA VAL A 223 -8.48 17.33 -8.77
C VAL A 223 -7.42 18.23 -9.40
N CYS A 224 -6.19 17.74 -9.56
CA CYS A 224 -5.09 18.54 -10.06
C CYS A 224 -4.02 17.68 -10.76
N LEU A 225 -3.42 18.25 -11.80
CA LEU A 225 -2.27 17.69 -12.51
C LEU A 225 -1.17 18.75 -12.52
N ARG A 226 0.05 18.36 -12.13
CA ARG A 226 1.16 19.30 -11.96
C ARG A 226 2.48 18.73 -12.49
N PRO A 227 3.38 19.58 -13.02
CA PRO A 227 4.72 19.16 -13.39
C PRO A 227 5.52 18.73 -12.16
N PHE A 228 6.04 17.50 -12.16
CA PHE A 228 6.77 16.94 -11.01
C PHE A 228 8.01 17.77 -10.62
N ALA A 229 8.68 18.36 -11.60
CA ALA A 229 9.90 19.15 -11.37
C ALA A 229 9.67 20.46 -10.60
N ASN A 230 8.43 20.95 -10.52
CA ASN A 230 8.13 22.19 -9.82
C ASN A 230 8.22 21.99 -8.30
N ASP A 231 7.62 20.92 -7.80
CA ASP A 231 7.54 20.64 -6.36
C ASP A 231 8.71 19.77 -5.87
N PHE A 232 9.29 18.95 -6.76
CA PHE A 232 10.40 18.05 -6.43
C PHE A 232 11.65 18.29 -7.31
N PRO A 233 12.22 19.51 -7.33
CA PRO A 233 13.32 19.85 -8.23
C PRO A 233 14.60 19.03 -7.99
N ARG A 234 14.80 18.51 -6.76
CA ARG A 234 15.94 17.64 -6.43
C ARG A 234 15.77 16.21 -6.94
N LEU A 235 14.53 15.74 -7.09
CA LEU A 235 14.24 14.38 -7.56
C LEU A 235 14.09 14.33 -9.08
N ALA A 236 13.68 15.44 -9.72
CA ALA A 236 13.49 15.49 -11.17
C ALA A 236 14.70 15.00 -12.00
N PRO A 237 15.97 15.29 -11.65
CA PRO A 237 17.13 14.77 -12.39
C PRO A 237 17.30 13.24 -12.32
N LEU A 238 16.64 12.58 -11.37
CA LEU A 238 16.69 11.12 -11.18
C LEU A 238 15.63 10.39 -12.01
N LEU A 239 14.71 11.11 -12.66
CA LEU A 239 13.71 10.52 -13.55
C LEU A 239 14.37 10.02 -14.85
N ALA A 240 13.82 8.93 -15.40
CA ALA A 240 14.21 8.40 -16.70
C ALA A 240 13.64 9.24 -17.86
N GLY A 241 12.57 10.00 -17.61
CA GLY A 241 11.91 10.85 -18.60
C GLY A 241 10.96 11.87 -17.96
N PRO A 242 10.21 12.63 -18.77
CA PRO A 242 9.28 13.63 -18.25
C PRO A 242 8.12 12.97 -17.49
N CYS A 243 7.86 13.46 -16.28
CA CYS A 243 6.78 13.00 -15.43
C CYS A 243 5.92 14.16 -14.93
N GLU A 244 4.64 13.84 -14.72
CA GLU A 244 3.66 14.66 -14.03
C GLU A 244 3.21 13.92 -12.77
N TYR A 245 2.78 14.66 -11.75
CA TYR A 245 2.03 14.04 -10.66
C TYR A 245 0.59 14.49 -10.72
N ARG A 246 -0.28 13.58 -10.29
CA ARG A 246 -1.73 13.77 -10.24
C ARG A 246 -2.17 13.67 -8.81
N ILE A 247 -2.92 14.68 -8.38
CA ILE A 247 -3.47 14.79 -7.04
C ILE A 247 -4.89 14.24 -7.09
N PHE A 248 -5.17 13.31 -6.18
CA PHE A 248 -6.49 12.74 -5.99
C PHE A 248 -7.00 13.08 -4.59
N GLU A 249 -8.22 13.59 -4.50
CA GLU A 249 -8.86 13.92 -3.23
C GLU A 249 -10.11 13.09 -3.00
N LYS A 250 -10.42 12.85 -1.73
CA LYS A 250 -11.69 12.30 -1.28
C LYS A 250 -12.19 13.05 -0.07
N ARG A 251 -13.45 13.47 -0.11
CA ARG A 251 -14.15 14.01 1.06
C ARG A 251 -14.45 12.89 2.06
N LEU A 252 -14.06 13.12 3.30
CA LEU A 252 -14.38 12.25 4.42
C LEU A 252 -15.75 12.66 4.97
N VAL A 253 -16.80 12.07 4.41
CA VAL A 253 -18.14 12.11 5.01
C VAL A 253 -18.23 11.17 6.21
#